data_AF-A0A8T9AXL1-F1
#
_entry.id   AF-A0A8T9AXL1-F1
#
_cell.length_a   1.000
_cell.length_b   1.000
_cell.length_c   1.000
_cell.angle_alpha   90.00
_cell.angle_beta   90.00
_cell.angle_gamma   90.00
#
_symmetry.space_group_name_H-M   'P 1'
#
loop_
_entity.id
_entity.type
_entity.pdbx_description
1 polymer ?
#
loop_
_entity_poly.entity_id
_entity_poly.type
_entity_poly.pdbx_seq_one_letter_code
_entity_poly.pdbx_strand_id
1 'polypeptide(L)'
;VFCIVVILTQLAGEHLRRRGHQALGVLLATKLALLVIGAALAIRFGPFASGDSVAAIVTGMVLVAAMAIQNAVHRVHLPAAPPSTLMTGTTTQIMIDLADLIGGTAPETRPALIARLRRMAAAVAVFAAGCAAAALGFAYANVWCFVVPPVIALAALLLRLSAPDGKAG
;
A
#
# COMPACT_ATOMS: atom_id res chain seq x y z
N VAL A 1 -8.39 3.45 14.73
CA VAL A 1 -8.77 2.50 13.65
C VAL A 1 -7.57 1.77 13.06
N PHE A 2 -6.59 2.48 12.46
CA PHE A 2 -5.44 1.86 11.79
C PHE A 2 -4.75 0.73 12.60
N CYS A 3 -4.27 1.02 13.82
CA CYS A 3 -3.57 0.03 14.64
C CYS A 3 -4.39 -1.23 14.94
N ILE A 4 -5.68 -1.04 15.23
CA ILE A 4 -6.62 -2.14 15.49
C ILE A 4 -6.73 -3.02 14.23
N VAL A 5 -6.92 -2.40 13.06
CA VAL A 5 -7.04 -3.14 11.79
C VAL A 5 -5.74 -3.88 11.46
N VAL A 6 -4.56 -3.30 11.72
CA VAL A 6 -3.27 -4.00 11.54
C VAL A 6 -3.19 -5.24 12.41
N ILE A 7 -3.53 -5.13 13.70
CA ILE A 7 -3.53 -6.27 14.63
C ILE A 7 -4.51 -7.35 14.16
N LEU A 8 -5.75 -6.96 13.82
CA LEU A 8 -6.77 -7.89 13.33
C LEU A 8 -6.34 -8.56 12.01
N THR A 9 -5.71 -7.82 11.11
CA THR A 9 -5.19 -8.36 9.84
C THR A 9 -4.14 -9.43 10.10
N GLN A 10 -3.22 -9.18 11.04
CA GLN A 10 -2.18 -10.14 11.39
C GLN A 10 -2.77 -11.40 12.05
N LEU A 11 -3.69 -11.24 13.00
CA LEU A 11 -4.37 -12.36 13.66
C LEU A 11 -5.20 -13.18 12.65
N ALA A 12 -5.94 -12.52 11.76
CA ALA A 12 -6.73 -13.17 10.73
C ALA A 12 -5.85 -13.93 9.73
N GLY A 13 -4.72 -13.33 9.30
CA GLY A 13 -3.76 -13.96 8.41
C GLY A 13 -3.15 -15.23 9.00
N GLU A 14 -2.75 -15.17 10.28
CA GLU A 14 -2.23 -16.34 11.00
C GLU A 14 -3.30 -17.43 11.18
N HIS A 15 -4.53 -17.04 11.54
CA HIS A 15 -5.64 -17.97 11.69
C HIS A 15 -6.00 -18.68 10.38
N LEU A 16 -6.02 -17.96 9.25
CA LEU A 16 -6.27 -18.54 7.93
C LEU A 16 -5.16 -19.52 7.51
N ARG A 17 -3.91 -19.15 7.79
CA ARG A 17 -2.75 -20.01 7.49
C ARG A 17 -2.81 -21.32 8.28
N ARG A 18 -3.21 -21.27 9.56
CA ARG A 18 -3.43 -22.47 10.39
C ARG A 18 -4.55 -23.38 9.86
N ARG A 19 -5.53 -22.82 9.14
CA ARG A 19 -6.63 -23.57 8.51
C ARG A 19 -6.31 -24.04 7.08
N GLY A 20 -5.09 -23.80 6.58
CA GLY A 20 -4.68 -24.21 5.23
C GLY A 20 -5.24 -23.34 4.10
N HIS A 21 -5.82 -22.17 4.41
CA HIS A 21 -6.33 -21.24 3.40
C HIS A 21 -5.23 -20.30 2.90
N GLN A 22 -5.41 -19.79 1.67
CA GLN A 22 -4.57 -18.74 1.10
C GLN A 22 -4.85 -17.39 1.77
N ALA A 23 -4.18 -17.15 2.92
CA ALA A 23 -4.31 -15.94 3.73
C ALA A 23 -4.20 -14.64 2.90
N LEU A 24 -3.23 -14.59 1.98
CA LEU A 24 -3.00 -13.43 1.12
C LEU A 24 -4.21 -13.12 0.22
N GLY A 25 -4.82 -14.13 -0.40
CA GLY A 25 -5.97 -13.95 -1.29
C GLY A 25 -7.19 -13.38 -0.55
N VAL A 26 -7.48 -13.92 0.64
CA VAL A 26 -8.59 -13.43 1.46
C VAL A 26 -8.34 -12.00 1.94
N LEU A 27 -7.14 -11.68 2.42
CA LEU A 27 -6.81 -10.31 2.85
C LEU A 27 -6.90 -9.30 1.70
N LEU A 28 -6.49 -9.69 0.49
CA LEU A 28 -6.62 -8.86 -0.71
C LEU A 28 -8.09 -8.66 -1.11
N ALA A 29 -8.92 -9.70 -1.02
CA ALA A 29 -10.35 -9.60 -1.25
C ALA A 29 -11.05 -8.70 -0.21
N THR A 30 -10.69 -8.82 1.07
CA THR A 30 -11.19 -7.93 2.13
C THR A 30 -10.80 -6.48 1.87
N LYS A 31 -9.54 -6.23 1.49
CA LYS A 31 -9.07 -4.89 1.10
C LYS A 31 -9.87 -4.35 -0.09
N LEU A 32 -10.10 -5.16 -1.11
CA LEU A 32 -10.90 -4.77 -2.28
C LEU A 32 -12.32 -4.39 -1.88
N ALA A 33 -12.98 -5.20 -1.04
CA ALA A 33 -14.32 -4.91 -0.54
C ALA A 33 -14.36 -3.56 0.20
N LEU A 34 -13.39 -3.29 1.08
CA LEU A 34 -13.30 -2.00 1.77
C LEU A 34 -13.06 -0.83 0.81
N LEU A 35 -12.24 -1.00 -0.23
CA LEU A 35 -12.04 0.03 -1.24
C LEU A 35 -13.32 0.30 -2.05
N VAL A 36 -14.08 -0.74 -2.42
CA VAL A 36 -15.37 -0.59 -3.12
C VAL A 36 -16.37 0.15 -2.23
N ILE A 37 -16.48 -0.23 -0.96
CA ILE A 37 -17.36 0.45 0.01
C ILE A 37 -16.92 1.90 0.18
N GLY A 38 -15.62 2.16 0.37
CA GLY A 38 -15.08 3.51 0.51
C GLY A 38 -15.34 4.38 -0.73
N ALA A 39 -15.19 3.83 -1.93
CA ALA A 39 -15.50 4.52 -3.17
C ALA A 39 -17.00 4.83 -3.30
N ALA A 40 -17.87 3.86 -2.99
CA ALA A 40 -19.32 4.07 -3.02
C ALA A 40 -19.75 5.15 -2.02
N LEU A 41 -19.17 5.17 -0.82
CA LEU A 41 -19.42 6.21 0.18
C LEU A 41 -18.93 7.58 -0.29
N ALA A 42 -17.70 7.66 -0.84
CA ALA A 42 -17.13 8.90 -1.35
C ALA A 42 -17.94 9.48 -2.52
N ILE A 43 -18.43 8.64 -3.44
CA ILE A 43 -19.26 9.09 -4.57
C ILE A 43 -20.68 9.47 -4.11
N ARG A 44 -21.24 8.75 -3.13
CA ARG A 44 -22.60 9.01 -2.64
C ARG A 44 -22.69 10.27 -1.78
N PHE A 45 -21.71 10.48 -0.91
CA PHE A 45 -21.75 11.57 0.08
C PHE A 45 -20.83 12.73 -0.26
N GLY A 46 -19.92 12.56 -1.22
CA GLY A 46 -19.05 13.63 -1.69
C GLY A 46 -19.70 14.48 -2.79
N PRO A 47 -19.25 15.72 -2.99
CA PRO A 47 -18.15 16.39 -2.28
C PRO A 47 -18.54 16.77 -0.84
N PHE A 48 -17.71 16.39 0.14
CA PHE A 48 -18.00 16.61 1.55
C PHE A 48 -17.90 18.10 1.88
N ALA A 49 -19.02 18.70 2.30
CA ALA A 49 -19.06 20.13 2.67
C ALA A 49 -18.24 20.43 3.94
N SER A 50 -18.13 19.46 4.86
CA SER A 50 -17.29 19.55 6.05
C SER A 50 -16.54 18.23 6.30
N GLY A 51 -15.25 18.35 6.62
CA GLY A 51 -14.41 17.20 6.99
C GLY A 51 -14.84 16.54 8.30
N ASP A 52 -15.57 17.27 9.15
CA ASP A 52 -16.07 16.80 10.45
C ASP A 52 -17.44 16.12 10.35
N SER A 53 -18.02 16.03 9.15
CA SER A 53 -19.27 15.30 8.95
C SER A 53 -19.07 13.81 9.26
N VAL A 54 -20.07 13.18 9.87
CA VAL A 54 -20.06 11.73 10.14
C VAL A 54 -19.79 10.93 8.86
N ALA A 55 -20.32 11.37 7.71
CA ALA A 55 -20.08 10.74 6.43
C ALA A 55 -18.60 10.81 5.99
N ALA A 56 -17.93 11.96 6.15
CA ALA A 56 -16.51 12.11 5.83
C ALA A 56 -15.65 11.24 6.76
N ILE A 57 -15.95 11.22 8.07
CA ILE A 57 -15.24 10.40 9.05
C ILE A 57 -15.41 8.91 8.73
N VAL A 58 -16.63 8.43 8.51
CA VAL A 58 -16.89 7.02 8.19
C VAL A 58 -16.18 6.61 6.90
N THR A 59 -16.28 7.43 5.85
CA THR A 59 -15.59 7.19 4.57
C THR A 59 -14.07 7.10 4.78
N GLY A 60 -13.50 8.06 5.51
CA GLY A 60 -12.09 8.07 5.87
C GLY A 60 -11.67 6.83 6.66
N MET A 61 -12.45 6.41 7.65
CA MET A 61 -12.14 5.22 8.47
C MET A 61 -12.17 3.92 7.65
N VAL A 62 -13.09 3.79 6.69
CA VAL A 62 -13.13 2.65 5.76
C VAL A 62 -11.89 2.61 4.88
N LEU A 63 -11.47 3.75 4.32
CA LEU A 63 -10.26 3.85 3.50
C LEU A 63 -8.99 3.61 4.32
N VAL A 64 -8.93 4.10 5.55
CA VAL A 64 -7.83 3.84 6.50
C VAL A 64 -7.75 2.35 6.85
N ALA A 65 -8.88 1.65 6.99
CA ALA A 65 -8.89 0.22 7.21
C ALA A 65 -8.31 -0.54 6.00
N ALA A 66 -8.68 -0.16 4.77
CA ALA A 66 -8.08 -0.74 3.56
C ALA A 66 -6.56 -0.49 3.47
N MET A 67 -6.11 0.72 3.81
CA MET A 67 -4.68 1.07 3.89
C MET A 67 -3.94 0.25 4.95
N ALA A 68 -4.55 0.03 6.12
CA ALA A 68 -3.98 -0.79 7.19
C ALA A 68 -3.75 -2.24 6.74
N ILE A 69 -4.74 -2.85 6.06
CA ILE A 69 -4.59 -4.19 5.48
C ILE A 69 -3.45 -4.20 4.47
N GLN A 70 -3.39 -3.22 3.56
CA GLN A 70 -2.32 -3.12 2.56
C GLN A 70 -0.93 -3.04 3.22
N ASN A 71 -0.79 -2.24 4.28
CA ASN A 71 0.47 -2.07 5.00
C ASN A 71 0.89 -3.35 5.72
N ALA A 72 -0.04 -4.05 6.37
CA ALA A 72 0.23 -5.32 7.03
C ALA A 72 0.63 -6.40 6.01
N VAL A 73 -0.16 -6.56 4.93
CA VAL A 73 0.11 -7.52 3.85
C VAL A 73 1.48 -7.27 3.21
N HIS A 74 1.80 -6.01 2.90
CA HIS A 74 3.08 -5.64 2.31
C HIS A 74 4.25 -6.01 3.23
N ARG A 75 4.14 -5.72 4.53
CA ARG A 75 5.20 -6.03 5.51
C ARG A 75 5.42 -7.54 5.70
N VAL A 76 4.35 -8.34 5.67
CA VAL A 76 4.44 -9.78 5.90
C VAL A 76 4.84 -10.56 4.66
N HIS A 77 4.29 -10.20 3.49
CA HIS A 77 4.44 -11.01 2.27
C HIS A 77 5.45 -10.43 1.27
N LEU A 78 5.86 -9.18 1.42
CA LEU A 78 6.88 -8.54 0.58
C LEU A 78 8.00 -7.88 1.43
N PRO A 79 8.61 -8.59 2.39
CA PRO A 79 9.60 -8.00 3.29
C PRO A 79 10.86 -7.50 2.56
N ALA A 80 11.19 -8.09 1.40
CA ALA A 80 12.31 -7.67 0.57
C ALA A 80 12.03 -6.40 -0.25
N ALA A 81 10.76 -6.00 -0.39
CA ALA A 81 10.38 -4.77 -1.07
C ALA A 81 10.44 -3.58 -0.09
N PRO A 82 10.95 -2.40 -0.52
CA PRO A 82 10.92 -1.20 0.29
C PRO A 82 9.47 -0.87 0.72
N PRO A 83 9.23 -0.41 1.95
CA PRO A 83 7.89 -0.03 2.40
C PRO A 83 7.28 1.03 1.49
N SER A 84 6.01 0.87 1.10
CA SER A 84 5.31 1.79 0.18
C SER A 84 4.62 2.98 0.86
N THR A 85 4.54 2.99 2.20
CA THR A 85 3.80 4.01 2.98
C THR A 85 4.60 4.67 4.10
N LEU A 86 5.70 4.04 4.55
CA LEU A 86 6.60 4.60 5.56
C LEU A 86 7.83 5.20 4.88
N MET A 87 7.60 6.30 4.16
CA MET A 87 8.62 6.91 3.30
C MET A 87 9.71 7.64 4.06
N THR A 88 9.47 8.14 5.29
CA THR A 88 10.50 8.83 6.07
C THR A 88 11.73 7.94 6.30
N GLY A 89 11.53 6.67 6.69
CA GLY A 89 12.64 5.74 6.86
C GLY A 89 13.38 5.44 5.54
N THR A 90 12.65 5.27 4.45
CA THR A 90 13.24 5.10 3.11
C THR A 90 14.07 6.32 2.69
N THR A 91 13.53 7.53 2.88
CA THR A 91 14.21 8.78 2.56
C THR A 91 15.44 8.99 3.43
N THR A 92 15.36 8.74 4.74
CA THR A 92 16.52 8.81 5.64
C THR A 92 17.61 7.82 5.19
N GLN A 93 17.24 6.58 4.84
CA GLN A 93 18.21 5.60 4.34
C GLN A 93 18.85 6.04 3.02
N ILE A 94 18.07 6.63 2.10
CA ILE A 94 18.61 7.20 0.85
C ILE A 94 19.67 8.28 1.15
N MET A 95 19.40 9.17 2.11
CA MET A 95 20.33 10.24 2.46
C MET A 95 21.61 9.70 3.10
N ILE A 96 21.51 8.68 3.95
CA ILE A 96 22.67 7.97 4.52
C ILE A 96 23.47 7.30 3.40
N ASP A 97 22.79 6.57 2.50
CA ASP A 97 23.44 5.87 1.39
C ASP A 97 24.20 6.83 0.46
N LEU A 98 23.66 8.04 0.25
CA LEU A 98 24.32 9.09 -0.50
C LEU A 98 25.53 9.67 0.25
N ALA A 99 25.41 9.89 1.56
CA ALA A 99 26.51 10.35 2.40
C ALA A 99 27.67 9.34 2.40
N ASP A 100 27.39 8.05 2.51
CA ASP A 100 28.38 6.97 2.42
C ASP A 100 29.07 6.93 1.06
N LEU A 101 28.34 7.21 -0.03
CA LEU A 101 28.91 7.27 -1.37
C LEU A 101 29.86 8.48 -1.55
N ILE A 102 29.51 9.62 -0.96
CA ILE A 102 30.33 10.84 -0.97
C ILE A 102 31.57 10.68 -0.07
N GLY A 103 31.41 10.06 1.10
CA GLY A 103 32.46 9.86 2.09
C GLY A 103 33.50 8.78 1.74
N GLY A 104 33.29 8.06 0.63
CA GLY A 104 34.18 6.99 0.18
C GLY A 104 33.83 5.67 0.84
N THR A 105 33.08 4.84 0.13
CA THR A 105 32.76 3.46 0.54
C THR A 105 33.77 2.46 0.00
N ALA A 106 34.04 1.41 0.78
CA ALA A 106 34.92 0.33 0.36
C ALA A 106 34.43 -0.27 -0.99
N PRO A 107 35.35 -0.61 -1.93
CA PRO A 107 34.99 -1.14 -3.24
C PRO A 107 34.07 -2.36 -3.17
N GLU A 108 34.24 -3.18 -2.13
CA GLU A 108 33.49 -4.41 -1.88
C GLU A 108 32.01 -4.15 -1.55
N THR A 109 31.68 -3.05 -0.86
CA THR A 109 30.31 -2.75 -0.39
C THR A 109 29.55 -1.80 -1.32
N ARG A 110 30.26 -1.09 -2.18
CA ARG A 110 29.71 -0.10 -3.12
C ARG A 110 28.63 -0.66 -4.07
N PRO A 111 28.75 -1.86 -4.66
CA PRO A 111 27.70 -2.40 -5.53
C PRO A 111 26.38 -2.65 -4.80
N ALA A 112 26.45 -3.20 -3.58
CA ALA A 112 25.29 -3.49 -2.76
C ALA A 112 24.57 -2.20 -2.32
N LEU A 113 25.35 -1.17 -1.96
CA LEU A 113 24.86 0.18 -1.65
C LEU A 113 24.09 0.78 -2.83
N ILE A 114 24.69 0.81 -4.03
CA ILE A 114 24.06 1.38 -5.23
C ILE A 114 22.78 0.62 -5.59
N ALA A 115 22.79 -0.71 -5.48
CA ALA A 115 21.61 -1.52 -5.74
C ALA A 115 20.46 -1.20 -4.77
N ARG A 116 20.76 -1.00 -3.48
CA ARG A 116 19.77 -0.58 -2.46
C ARG A 116 19.25 0.83 -2.76
N LEU A 117 20.15 1.78 -2.97
CA LEU A 117 19.82 3.17 -3.30
C LEU A 117 18.88 3.24 -4.51
N ARG A 118 19.20 2.52 -5.60
CA ARG A 118 18.36 2.48 -6.80
C ARG A 118 16.95 1.95 -6.52
N ARG A 119 16.83 0.86 -5.74
CA ARG A 119 15.51 0.29 -5.37
C ARG A 119 14.69 1.27 -4.54
N MET A 120 15.32 1.92 -3.55
CA MET A 120 14.64 2.88 -2.67
C MET A 120 14.25 4.16 -3.42
N ALA A 121 15.14 4.71 -4.24
CA ALA A 121 14.85 5.86 -5.08
C ALA A 121 13.71 5.57 -6.07
N ALA A 122 13.71 4.39 -6.70
CA ALA A 122 12.61 3.96 -7.56
C ALA A 122 11.28 3.89 -6.78
N ALA A 123 11.28 3.37 -5.54
CA ALA A 123 10.08 3.33 -4.71
C ALA A 123 9.55 4.75 -4.39
N VAL A 124 10.44 5.70 -4.07
CA VAL A 124 10.07 7.11 -3.83
C VAL A 124 9.53 7.77 -5.11
N ALA A 125 10.15 7.52 -6.26
CA ALA A 125 9.69 8.06 -7.54
C ALA A 125 8.30 7.54 -7.92
N VAL A 126 8.04 6.24 -7.76
CA VAL A 126 6.72 5.64 -8.00
C VAL A 126 5.67 6.18 -7.02
N PHE A 127 6.03 6.35 -5.74
CA PHE A 127 5.15 6.96 -4.75
C PHE A 127 4.79 8.40 -5.13
N ALA A 128 5.78 9.22 -5.50
CA ALA A 128 5.57 10.60 -5.92
C ALA A 128 4.69 10.69 -7.18
N ALA A 129 4.94 9.83 -8.17
CA ALA A 129 4.11 9.72 -9.37
C ALA A 129 2.67 9.32 -9.03
N GLY A 130 2.47 8.38 -8.10
CA GLY A 130 1.15 7.99 -7.60
C GLY A 130 0.40 9.15 -6.92
N CYS A 131 1.10 9.94 -6.10
CA CYS A 131 0.53 11.14 -5.47
C CYS A 131 0.14 12.19 -6.51
N ALA A 132 0.99 12.45 -7.50
CA ALA A 132 0.70 13.39 -8.59
C ALA A 132 -0.51 12.92 -9.42
N ALA A 133 -0.56 11.63 -9.77
CA ALA A 133 -1.67 11.04 -10.50
C ALA A 133 -2.98 11.11 -9.69
N ALA A 134 -2.94 10.90 -8.37
CA ALA A 134 -4.10 11.03 -7.51
C ALA A 134 -4.59 12.49 -7.43
N ALA A 135 -3.68 13.46 -7.31
CA ALA A 135 -4.01 14.88 -7.29
C ALA A 135 -4.66 15.34 -8.62
N LEU A 136 -4.07 14.96 -9.76
CA LEU A 136 -4.64 15.23 -11.08
C LEU A 136 -5.98 14.53 -11.27
N GLY A 137 -6.08 13.26 -10.85
CA GLY A 137 -7.32 12.49 -10.90
C GLY A 137 -8.45 13.16 -10.11
N PHE A 138 -8.17 13.67 -8.92
CA PHE A 138 -9.14 14.43 -8.14
C PHE A 138 -9.47 15.79 -8.80
N ALA A 139 -8.48 16.49 -9.36
CA ALA A 139 -8.70 17.77 -10.04
C ALA A 139 -9.61 17.65 -11.27
N TYR A 140 -9.49 16.57 -12.05
CA TYR A 140 -10.27 16.38 -13.29
C TYR A 140 -11.55 15.55 -13.10
N ALA A 141 -11.55 14.57 -12.19
CA ALA A 141 -12.67 13.63 -12.01
C ALA A 141 -13.38 13.79 -10.65
N ASN A 142 -12.91 14.68 -9.77
CA ASN A 142 -13.47 14.90 -8.43
C ASN A 142 -13.59 13.56 -7.67
N VAL A 143 -14.70 13.31 -6.99
CA VAL A 143 -14.99 12.06 -6.25
C VAL A 143 -14.97 10.78 -7.10
N TRP A 144 -15.07 10.86 -8.43
CA TRP A 144 -14.99 9.68 -9.30
C TRP A 144 -13.58 9.07 -9.35
N CYS A 145 -12.53 9.80 -8.94
CA CYS A 145 -11.18 9.26 -8.86
C CYS A 145 -11.08 8.06 -7.88
N PHE A 146 -12.02 7.95 -6.93
CA PHE A 146 -12.07 6.84 -5.97
C PHE A 146 -12.46 5.50 -6.60
N VAL A 147 -12.88 5.45 -7.87
CA VAL A 147 -13.08 4.19 -8.62
C VAL A 147 -11.74 3.53 -8.99
N VAL A 148 -10.67 4.32 -9.11
CA VAL A 148 -9.36 3.83 -9.56
C VAL A 148 -8.75 2.80 -8.59
N PRO A 149 -8.68 3.03 -7.26
CA PRO A 149 -8.09 2.07 -6.34
C PRO A 149 -8.78 0.69 -6.31
N PRO A 150 -10.13 0.58 -6.28
CA PRO A 150 -10.82 -0.70 -6.44
C PRO A 150 -10.47 -1.44 -7.73
N VAL A 151 -10.41 -0.74 -8.88
CA VAL A 151 -10.08 -1.35 -10.18
C VAL A 151 -8.66 -1.92 -10.17
N ILE A 152 -7.69 -1.15 -9.66
CA ILE A 152 -6.31 -1.63 -9.52
C ILE A 152 -6.23 -2.82 -8.56
N ALA A 153 -6.95 -2.77 -7.44
CA ALA A 153 -6.98 -3.88 -6.47
C ALA A 153 -7.62 -5.14 -7.05
N LEU A 154 -8.66 -5.01 -7.86
CA LEU A 154 -9.30 -6.12 -8.57
C LEU A 154 -8.35 -6.73 -9.59
N ALA A 155 -7.69 -5.90 -10.42
CA ALA A 155 -6.71 -6.39 -11.38
C ALA A 155 -5.57 -7.15 -10.68
N ALA A 156 -5.04 -6.62 -9.57
CA ALA A 156 -4.02 -7.29 -8.78
C ALA A 156 -4.49 -8.63 -8.18
N LEU A 157 -5.75 -8.70 -7.75
CA LEU A 157 -6.34 -9.95 -7.24
C LEU A 157 -6.50 -10.97 -8.37
N LEU A 158 -7.04 -10.58 -9.53
CA LEU A 158 -7.18 -11.46 -10.70
C LEU A 158 -5.83 -11.99 -11.17
N LEU A 159 -4.79 -11.14 -11.26
CA LEU A 159 -3.44 -11.57 -11.62
C LEU A 159 -2.88 -12.61 -10.65
N ARG A 160 -3.21 -12.53 -9.36
CA ARG A 160 -2.81 -13.54 -8.38
C ARG A 160 -3.59 -14.85 -8.50
N LEU A 161 -4.89 -14.78 -8.75
CA LEU A 161 -5.71 -15.98 -8.97
C LEU A 161 -5.32 -16.71 -10.26
N SER A 162 -4.85 -15.96 -11.27
CA SER A 162 -4.37 -16.53 -12.54
C SER A 162 -2.93 -17.04 -12.48
N ALA A 163 -2.16 -16.71 -11.44
CA ALA A 163 -0.84 -17.30 -11.25
C ALA A 163 -1.03 -18.75 -10.76
N PRO A 164 -0.55 -19.77 -11.50
CA PRO A 164 -0.62 -21.16 -11.05
C PRO A 164 0.06 -21.27 -9.68
N ASP A 165 -0.50 -22.07 -8.77
CA ASP A 165 0.07 -22.36 -7.44
C ASP A 165 1.46 -23.01 -7.57
N GLY A 166 2.47 -22.17 -7.81
CA GLY A 166 3.86 -22.52 -8.01
C GLY A 166 4.71 -21.97 -6.89
N LYS A 167 4.66 -22.64 -5.73
CA LYS A 167 5.64 -22.60 -4.63
C LYS A 167 6.02 -21.20 -4.10
N ALA A 168 5.33 -20.75 -3.06
CA ALA A 168 5.92 -19.85 -2.06
C ALA A 168 6.04 -20.62 -0.74
N GLY A 169 7.15 -21.34 -0.60
CA GLY A 169 7.68 -21.80 0.69
C GLY A 169 8.59 -20.74 1.29
#